data_AF-A0A917D366-F1
#
_entry.id   AF-A0A917D366-F1
#
_cell.length_a   1.000
_cell.length_b   1.000
_cell.length_c   1.000
_cell.angle_alpha   90.00
_cell.angle_beta   90.00
_cell.angle_gamma   90.00
#
_symmetry.space_group_name_H-M   'P 1'
#
loop_
_entity.id
_entity.type
_entity.pdbx_description
1 polymer ?
#
loop_
_entity_poly.entity_id
_entity_poly.type
_entity_poly.pdbx_seq_one_letter_code
_entity_poly.pdbx_strand_id
1 'polypeptide(L)'
;MDAAAAVRVAITSAGLEGWNPTPDEVTALTALAEGSCSFEHFAESAGAAQGNRAGNRRPFGSMRRAGYTVPGTTVLRNRFGIVDPEAAHRIEFALAAGRTCELHLGLDGMVPRSARGLLEVHRHLFRDMYPWAGSVRTVQLSKNGTKFASVGRIAEYFDEINALVDGARWPELDHGSLAYVCSALYAVMNQAHPFRDGNGRAGRAFLCELTRETAFHIDYSHTDRAEWVAASIDSAPMRSNGTPSPRPFLPIFRAVVQPSD
;
A
#
# COMPACT_ATOMS: atom_id res chain seq x y z
N MET A 1 -14.06 -0.02 -12.59
CA MET A 1 -14.34 -0.87 -11.41
C MET A 1 -15.57 -0.28 -10.71
N ASP A 2 -16.51 -1.11 -10.27
CA ASP A 2 -17.66 -0.68 -9.47
C ASP A 2 -17.34 -0.67 -7.95
N ALA A 3 -18.29 -0.22 -7.14
CA ALA A 3 -18.13 -0.14 -5.68
C ALA A 3 -17.85 -1.52 -5.04
N ALA A 4 -18.56 -2.56 -5.47
CA ALA A 4 -18.41 -3.90 -4.90
C ALA A 4 -17.02 -4.48 -5.17
N ALA A 5 -16.50 -4.32 -6.39
CA ALA A 5 -15.15 -4.73 -6.74
C ALA A 5 -14.09 -3.89 -6.01
N ALA A 6 -14.28 -2.59 -5.85
CA ALA A 6 -13.36 -1.73 -5.10
C ALA A 6 -13.24 -2.16 -3.63
N VAL A 7 -14.38 -2.45 -2.98
CA VAL A 7 -14.43 -2.97 -1.61
C VAL A 7 -13.73 -4.32 -1.51
N ARG A 8 -14.02 -5.24 -2.44
CA ARG A 8 -13.39 -6.57 -2.49
C ARG A 8 -11.87 -6.45 -2.56
N VAL A 9 -11.34 -5.67 -3.51
CA VAL A 9 -9.90 -5.47 -3.70
C VAL A 9 -9.26 -4.80 -2.48
N ALA A 10 -9.92 -3.81 -1.89
CA ALA A 10 -9.43 -3.17 -0.67
C ALA A 10 -9.29 -4.18 0.49
N ILE A 11 -10.29 -5.03 0.69
CA ILE A 11 -10.29 -6.07 1.74
C ILE A 11 -9.24 -7.14 1.46
N THR A 12 -9.21 -7.72 0.25
CA THR A 12 -8.28 -8.82 -0.07
C THR A 12 -6.82 -8.34 -0.04
N SER A 13 -6.53 -7.14 -0.57
CA SER A 13 -5.20 -6.53 -0.50
C SER A 13 -4.75 -6.24 0.93
N ALA A 14 -5.63 -5.75 1.78
CA ALA A 14 -5.31 -5.50 3.20
C ALA A 14 -5.24 -6.80 4.02
N GLY A 15 -5.99 -7.84 3.63
CA GLY A 15 -5.94 -9.19 4.22
C GLY A 15 -4.57 -9.85 4.13
N LEU A 16 -3.79 -9.54 3.07
CA LEU A 16 -2.41 -9.99 2.95
C LEU A 16 -1.48 -9.41 4.04
N GLU A 17 -1.86 -8.31 4.69
CA GLU A 17 -1.17 -7.78 5.88
C GLU A 17 -1.77 -8.30 7.20
N GLY A 18 -2.84 -9.09 7.15
CA GLY A 18 -3.52 -9.66 8.30
C GLY A 18 -4.76 -8.90 8.77
N TRP A 19 -5.29 -7.97 7.98
CA TRP A 19 -6.57 -7.34 8.31
C TRP A 19 -7.72 -8.31 8.06
N ASN A 20 -8.63 -8.41 9.03
CA ASN A 20 -9.85 -9.20 8.92
C ASN A 20 -11.00 -8.33 9.42
N PRO A 21 -11.67 -7.56 8.55
CA PRO A 21 -12.69 -6.61 8.96
C PRO A 21 -13.93 -7.33 9.51
N THR A 22 -14.57 -6.70 10.49
CA THR A 22 -15.88 -7.12 10.99
C THR A 22 -16.98 -6.84 9.95
N PRO A 23 -18.15 -7.50 10.04
CA PRO A 23 -19.28 -7.20 9.15
C PRO A 23 -19.72 -5.73 9.15
N ASP A 24 -19.60 -5.06 10.29
CA ASP A 24 -19.93 -3.63 10.43
C ASP A 24 -18.91 -2.76 9.68
N GLU A 25 -17.62 -3.09 9.77
CA GLU A 25 -16.56 -2.39 9.03
C GLU A 25 -16.71 -2.59 7.51
N VAL A 26 -17.11 -3.79 7.07
CA VAL A 26 -17.42 -4.05 5.65
C VAL A 26 -18.63 -3.23 5.21
N THR A 27 -19.69 -3.18 6.02
CA THR A 27 -20.90 -2.38 5.73
C THR A 27 -20.56 -0.89 5.60
N ALA A 28 -19.77 -0.35 6.53
CA ALA A 28 -19.33 1.04 6.50
C ALA A 28 -18.46 1.35 5.27
N LEU A 29 -17.56 0.44 4.90
CA LEU A 29 -16.71 0.58 3.72
C LEU A 29 -17.52 0.52 2.41
N THR A 30 -18.53 -0.35 2.34
CA THR A 30 -19.45 -0.42 1.21
C THR A 30 -20.26 0.86 1.07
N ALA A 31 -20.82 1.38 2.17
CA ALA A 31 -21.55 2.64 2.16
C ALA A 31 -20.68 3.81 1.67
N LEU A 32 -19.39 3.82 2.03
CA LEU A 32 -18.43 4.80 1.51
C LEU A 32 -18.21 4.64 0.01
N ALA A 33 -17.97 3.41 -0.46
CA ALA A 33 -17.71 3.12 -1.87
C ALA A 33 -18.91 3.42 -2.79
N GLU A 34 -20.13 3.28 -2.28
CA GLU A 34 -21.37 3.63 -2.99
C GLU A 34 -21.68 5.14 -2.98
N GLY A 35 -20.92 5.94 -2.21
CA GLY A 35 -21.19 7.36 -2.02
C GLY A 35 -22.34 7.66 -1.05
N SER A 36 -22.81 6.65 -0.31
CA SER A 36 -23.88 6.76 0.69
C SER A 36 -23.41 7.42 2.00
N CYS A 37 -22.09 7.50 2.23
CA CYS A 37 -21.50 8.26 3.34
C CYS A 37 -20.22 9.00 2.92
N SER A 38 -19.89 10.08 3.63
CA SER A 38 -18.62 10.80 3.40
C SER A 38 -17.45 10.08 4.06
N PHE A 39 -16.23 10.34 3.58
CA PHE A 39 -15.02 9.79 4.18
C PHE A 39 -14.88 10.19 5.65
N GLU A 40 -15.25 11.41 6.02
CA GLU A 40 -15.22 11.88 7.41
C GLU A 40 -16.15 11.05 8.28
N HIS A 41 -17.38 10.79 7.83
CA HIS A 41 -18.33 9.97 8.58
C HIS A 41 -17.84 8.53 8.73
N PHE A 42 -17.30 7.96 7.65
CA PHE A 42 -16.66 6.64 7.67
C PHE A 42 -15.49 6.61 8.68
N ALA A 43 -14.58 7.59 8.63
CA ALA A 43 -13.46 7.68 9.56
C ALA A 43 -13.93 7.77 11.02
N GLU A 44 -14.98 8.54 11.31
CA GLU A 44 -15.56 8.64 12.64
C GLU A 44 -16.10 7.29 13.14
N SER A 45 -16.80 6.54 12.28
CA SER A 45 -17.31 5.19 12.60
C SER A 45 -16.19 4.18 12.91
N ALA A 46 -15.02 4.33 12.27
CA ALA A 46 -13.83 3.53 12.55
C ALA A 46 -13.13 3.90 13.87
N GLY A 47 -13.63 4.89 14.61
CA GLY A 47 -13.05 5.36 15.88
C GLY A 47 -12.06 6.52 15.73
N ALA A 48 -11.92 7.12 14.54
CA ALA A 48 -11.03 8.27 14.34
C ALA A 48 -11.50 9.53 15.10
N ALA A 49 -12.76 9.58 15.55
CA ALA A 49 -13.33 10.69 16.35
C ALA A 49 -12.88 10.71 17.82
N GLN A 50 -12.25 9.63 18.34
CA GLN A 50 -11.92 9.49 19.77
C GLN A 50 -10.45 9.80 20.11
N GLY A 51 -9.65 10.27 19.13
CA GLY A 51 -8.32 10.82 19.37
C GLY A 51 -8.39 12.24 19.91
N ASN A 52 -8.50 12.38 21.23
CA ASN A 52 -8.32 13.58 22.05
C ASN A 52 -8.49 14.93 21.31
N ARG A 53 -9.73 15.46 21.27
CA ARG A 53 -10.01 16.86 20.85
C ARG A 53 -9.32 17.91 21.74
N ALA A 54 -8.64 17.52 22.82
CA ALA A 54 -7.88 18.39 23.69
C ALA A 54 -6.37 18.16 23.55
N GLY A 55 -5.73 18.87 22.61
CA GLY A 55 -4.27 18.86 22.56
C GLY A 55 -3.66 19.36 21.27
N ASN A 56 -3.84 20.65 20.99
CA ASN A 56 -2.91 21.48 20.22
C ASN A 56 -2.37 20.82 18.93
N ARG A 57 -3.00 21.10 17.78
CA ARG A 57 -2.44 20.88 16.43
C ARG A 57 -1.11 21.64 16.30
N ARG A 58 -0.05 21.18 16.96
CA ARG A 58 1.28 21.76 16.82
C ARG A 58 1.68 21.49 15.38
N PRO A 59 2.15 22.51 14.63
CA PRO A 59 2.72 22.26 13.32
C PRO A 59 3.84 21.23 13.51
N PHE A 60 3.75 20.12 12.78
CA PHE A 60 4.79 19.09 12.82
C PHE A 60 6.10 19.74 12.42
N GLY A 61 6.98 19.99 13.41
CA GLY A 61 8.36 20.40 13.15
C GLY A 61 9.06 19.36 12.27
N SER A 62 10.14 19.78 11.58
CA SER A 62 10.82 18.95 10.58
C SER A 62 11.04 17.50 11.07
N MET A 63 10.50 16.54 10.33
CA MET A 63 10.51 15.10 10.64
C MET A 63 11.91 14.55 10.95
N ARG A 64 12.95 15.14 10.34
CA ARG A 64 14.36 14.74 10.53
C ARG A 64 14.82 14.76 11.99
N ARG A 65 14.17 15.52 12.89
CA ARG A 65 14.57 15.60 14.32
C ARG A 65 13.67 14.80 15.27
N ALA A 66 12.49 14.36 14.84
CA ALA A 66 11.41 14.01 15.77
C ALA A 66 11.08 12.50 15.85
N GLY A 67 11.77 11.66 15.08
CA GLY A 67 11.57 10.21 15.04
C GLY A 67 10.23 9.79 14.41
N TYR A 68 10.09 8.48 14.14
CA TYR A 68 8.85 7.91 13.58
C TYR A 68 7.85 7.44 14.63
N THR A 69 8.27 7.26 15.89
CA THR A 69 7.42 6.77 16.98
C THR A 69 7.03 7.89 17.94
N VAL A 70 5.90 7.71 18.63
CA VAL A 70 5.53 8.59 19.75
C VAL A 70 6.59 8.42 20.85
N PRO A 71 7.12 9.52 21.44
CA PRO A 71 8.14 9.42 22.48
C PRO A 71 7.69 8.50 23.62
N GLY A 72 8.56 7.56 24.00
CA GLY A 72 8.28 6.59 25.06
C GLY A 72 7.46 5.37 24.63
N THR A 73 7.10 5.24 23.34
CA THR A 73 6.35 4.09 22.83
C THR A 73 6.96 3.54 21.54
N THR A 74 6.47 2.37 21.12
CA THR A 74 6.77 1.75 19.81
C THR A 74 5.75 2.15 18.73
N VAL A 75 4.67 2.85 19.10
CA VAL A 75 3.59 3.24 18.19
C VAL A 75 4.05 4.37 17.28
N LEU A 76 3.75 4.24 15.99
CA LEU A 76 4.06 5.25 15.00
C LEU A 76 3.32 6.56 15.28
N ARG A 77 4.02 7.68 15.11
CA ARG A 77 3.43 9.02 15.21
C ARG A 77 2.31 9.13 14.20
N ASN A 78 1.10 9.29 14.71
CA ASN A 78 -0.12 9.41 13.94
C ASN A 78 -0.80 10.76 14.22
N ARG A 79 -1.74 11.15 13.35
CA ARG A 79 -2.45 12.42 13.45
C ARG A 79 -3.45 12.49 14.61
N PHE A 80 -3.77 11.35 15.22
CA PHE A 80 -4.73 11.21 16.31
C PHE A 80 -4.08 11.18 17.70
N GLY A 81 -2.74 11.15 17.77
CA GLY A 81 -2.02 11.03 19.04
C GLY A 81 -2.22 9.68 19.76
N ILE A 82 -2.64 8.65 19.04
CA ILE A 82 -2.89 7.31 19.60
C ILE A 82 -1.55 6.70 20.04
N VAL A 83 -1.55 6.14 21.26
CA VAL A 83 -0.40 5.42 21.84
C VAL A 83 -0.68 3.94 22.07
N ASP A 84 -1.93 3.52 21.88
CA ASP A 84 -2.35 2.11 21.92
C ASP A 84 -2.11 1.45 20.56
N PRO A 85 -1.26 0.41 20.47
CA PRO A 85 -0.93 -0.23 19.20
C PRO A 85 -2.14 -0.83 18.46
N GLU A 86 -3.07 -1.46 19.18
CA GLU A 86 -4.23 -2.14 18.56
C GLU A 86 -5.22 -1.14 17.99
N ALA A 87 -5.52 -0.07 18.73
CA ALA A 87 -6.33 1.03 18.26
C ALA A 87 -5.70 1.74 17.07
N ALA A 88 -4.37 1.95 17.09
CA ALA A 88 -3.65 2.55 15.97
C ALA A 88 -3.75 1.69 14.71
N HIS A 89 -3.52 0.37 14.82
CA HIS A 89 -3.63 -0.54 13.68
C HIS A 89 -5.05 -0.60 13.11
N ARG A 90 -6.07 -0.72 13.98
CA ARG A 90 -7.48 -0.77 13.55
C ARG A 90 -7.88 0.47 12.77
N ILE A 91 -7.59 1.66 13.31
CA ILE A 91 -7.92 2.94 12.65
C ILE A 91 -7.13 3.09 11.34
N GLU A 92 -5.84 2.74 11.32
CA GLU A 92 -5.04 2.78 10.10
C GLU A 92 -5.61 1.89 9.00
N PHE A 93 -5.97 0.64 9.32
CA PHE A 93 -6.54 -0.28 8.34
C PHE A 93 -7.84 0.25 7.76
N ALA A 94 -8.76 0.74 8.60
CA ALA A 94 -10.02 1.30 8.14
C ALA A 94 -9.81 2.51 7.22
N LEU A 95 -9.00 3.49 7.65
CA LEU A 95 -8.72 4.70 6.86
C LEU A 95 -8.06 4.36 5.52
N ALA A 96 -7.06 3.48 5.53
CA ALA A 96 -6.36 3.05 4.32
C ALA A 96 -7.28 2.27 3.37
N ALA A 97 -8.18 1.44 3.90
CA ALA A 97 -9.16 0.72 3.09
C ALA A 97 -10.15 1.67 2.41
N GLY A 98 -10.68 2.66 3.14
CA GLY A 98 -11.55 3.69 2.56
C GLY A 98 -10.88 4.47 1.43
N ARG A 99 -9.62 4.89 1.63
CA ARG A 99 -8.81 5.54 0.59
C ARG A 99 -8.46 4.62 -0.58
N THR A 100 -8.32 3.32 -0.33
CA THR A 100 -8.11 2.33 -1.39
C THR A 100 -9.36 2.21 -2.28
N CYS A 101 -10.56 2.24 -1.70
CA CYS A 101 -11.81 2.30 -2.47
C CYS A 101 -11.89 3.57 -3.32
N GLU A 102 -11.61 4.74 -2.74
CA GLU A 102 -11.61 6.02 -3.50
C GLU A 102 -10.67 5.98 -4.71
N LEU A 103 -9.46 5.46 -4.54
CA LEU A 103 -8.46 5.30 -5.60
C LEU A 103 -8.96 4.37 -6.72
N HIS A 104 -9.44 3.18 -6.38
CA HIS A 104 -9.88 2.21 -7.40
C HIS A 104 -11.16 2.63 -8.13
N LEU A 105 -12.03 3.40 -7.46
CA LEU A 105 -13.18 4.06 -8.09
C LEU A 105 -12.77 5.24 -8.98
N GLY A 106 -11.51 5.70 -8.91
CA GLY A 106 -11.01 6.83 -9.69
C GLY A 106 -11.52 8.19 -9.20
N LEU A 107 -11.97 8.27 -7.93
CA LEU A 107 -12.54 9.49 -7.36
C LEU A 107 -11.49 10.58 -7.09
N ASP A 108 -10.20 10.22 -7.11
CA ASP A 108 -9.09 11.16 -6.92
C ASP A 108 -8.46 11.67 -8.23
N GLY A 109 -8.84 11.09 -9.38
CA GLY A 109 -8.29 11.43 -10.70
C GLY A 109 -6.80 11.09 -10.87
N MET A 110 -6.22 10.25 -10.03
CA MET A 110 -4.81 9.87 -10.10
C MET A 110 -4.52 8.90 -11.23
N VAL A 111 -3.39 9.08 -11.90
CA VAL A 111 -2.85 8.14 -12.91
C VAL A 111 -1.37 7.87 -12.59
N PRO A 112 -1.10 7.06 -11.55
CA PRO A 112 0.26 6.88 -11.04
C PRO A 112 1.05 5.93 -11.95
N ARG A 113 1.91 6.50 -12.82
CA ARG A 113 2.67 5.75 -13.86
C ARG A 113 4.19 5.89 -13.70
N SER A 114 4.69 6.03 -12.46
CA SER A 114 6.11 6.17 -12.14
C SER A 114 6.35 5.96 -10.64
N ALA A 115 7.61 5.94 -10.21
CA ALA A 115 7.98 5.97 -8.79
C ALA A 115 7.39 7.18 -8.04
N ARG A 116 7.23 8.34 -8.72
CA ARG A 116 6.47 9.48 -8.14
C ARG A 116 5.02 9.11 -7.89
N GLY A 117 4.40 8.40 -8.83
CA GLY A 117 3.05 7.85 -8.67
C GLY A 117 2.93 6.91 -7.46
N LEU A 118 3.94 6.07 -7.20
CA LEU A 118 3.98 5.24 -5.99
C LEU A 118 3.99 6.06 -4.70
N LEU A 119 4.76 7.17 -4.65
CA LEU A 119 4.74 8.10 -3.51
C LEU A 119 3.37 8.77 -3.35
N GLU A 120 2.72 9.12 -4.46
CA GLU A 120 1.38 9.71 -4.46
C GLU A 120 0.31 8.72 -3.97
N VAL A 121 0.37 7.46 -4.40
CA VAL A 121 -0.51 6.39 -3.91
C VAL A 121 -0.33 6.24 -2.41
N HIS A 122 0.91 6.12 -1.92
CA HIS A 122 1.14 6.04 -0.47
C HIS A 122 0.62 7.29 0.26
N ARG A 123 0.82 8.49 -0.30
CA ARG A 123 0.27 9.71 0.29
C ARG A 123 -1.25 9.62 0.37
N HIS A 124 -1.91 9.23 -0.71
CA HIS A 124 -3.37 9.11 -0.77
C HIS A 124 -3.87 8.13 0.29
N LEU A 125 -3.32 6.92 0.36
CA LEU A 125 -3.79 5.88 1.27
C LEU A 125 -3.59 6.23 2.76
N PHE A 126 -2.49 6.91 3.11
CA PHE A 126 -2.09 7.09 4.50
C PHE A 126 -2.16 8.53 5.00
N ARG A 127 -2.63 9.50 4.20
CA ARG A 127 -2.64 10.94 4.57
C ARG A 127 -3.39 11.22 5.87
N ASP A 128 -4.44 10.48 6.15
CA ASP A 128 -5.30 10.69 7.32
C ASP A 128 -4.68 10.11 8.61
N MET A 129 -3.85 9.06 8.49
CA MET A 129 -3.19 8.43 9.64
C MET A 129 -1.82 9.05 9.93
N TYR A 130 -0.97 9.20 8.90
CA TYR A 130 0.44 9.50 9.09
C TYR A 130 0.83 10.88 8.54
N PRO A 131 1.55 11.71 9.34
CA PRO A 131 2.06 12.99 8.87
C PRO A 131 3.16 12.84 7.79
N TRP A 132 3.75 11.66 7.68
CA TRP A 132 4.81 11.32 6.73
C TRP A 132 4.33 10.60 5.48
N ALA A 133 3.02 10.47 5.29
CA ALA A 133 2.45 9.78 4.12
C ALA A 133 3.02 10.35 2.80
N GLY A 134 3.58 9.47 1.97
CA GLY A 134 4.22 9.80 0.69
C GLY A 134 5.69 10.19 0.79
N SER A 135 6.27 10.22 1.99
CA SER A 135 7.69 10.54 2.20
C SER A 135 8.55 9.28 2.23
N VAL A 136 9.71 9.33 1.58
CA VAL A 136 10.74 8.28 1.66
C VAL A 136 11.27 8.18 3.10
N ARG A 137 11.47 6.95 3.59
CA ARG A 137 11.98 6.70 4.94
C ARG A 137 13.41 7.21 5.12
N THR A 138 13.70 7.65 6.34
CA THR A 138 15.05 8.12 6.72
C THR A 138 15.81 7.15 7.61
N VAL A 139 15.27 5.96 7.87
CA VAL A 139 15.85 4.94 8.75
C VAL A 139 16.01 3.62 8.01
N GLN A 140 16.98 2.81 8.44
CA GLN A 140 17.11 1.44 7.93
C GLN A 140 16.00 0.56 8.48
N LEU A 141 15.52 -0.37 7.65
CA LEU A 141 14.48 -1.31 8.01
C LEU A 141 14.95 -2.74 7.72
N SER A 142 14.46 -3.66 8.53
CA SER A 142 14.59 -5.10 8.33
C SER A 142 13.33 -5.78 8.85
N LYS A 143 12.95 -6.90 8.24
CA LYS A 143 11.83 -7.73 8.68
C LYS A 143 12.32 -9.17 8.79
N ASN A 144 12.11 -9.80 9.94
CA ASN A 144 12.51 -11.19 10.21
C ASN A 144 13.97 -11.51 9.85
N GLY A 145 14.90 -10.58 10.15
CA GLY A 145 16.33 -10.73 9.82
C GLY A 145 16.72 -10.35 8.39
N THR A 146 15.76 -10.22 7.46
CA THR A 146 16.00 -9.76 6.09
C THR A 146 16.06 -8.25 6.04
N LYS A 147 17.14 -7.69 5.47
CA LYS A 147 17.33 -6.25 5.33
C LYS A 147 16.73 -5.77 4.01
N PHE A 148 15.96 -4.69 4.08
CA PHE A 148 15.55 -3.96 2.88
C PHE A 148 16.72 -3.13 2.33
N ALA A 149 16.52 -2.48 1.19
CA ALA A 149 17.50 -1.58 0.60
C ALA A 149 18.03 -0.56 1.62
N SER A 150 19.31 -0.21 1.53
CA SER A 150 19.80 0.92 2.33
C SER A 150 19.11 2.21 1.89
N VAL A 151 18.79 3.13 2.82
CA VAL A 151 18.14 4.42 2.48
C VAL A 151 18.80 5.14 1.30
N GLY A 152 20.14 5.18 1.25
CA GLY A 152 20.88 5.85 0.17
C GLY A 152 20.72 5.23 -1.23
N ARG A 153 20.19 4.00 -1.32
CA ARG A 153 19.98 3.29 -2.58
C ARG A 153 18.53 3.31 -3.05
N ILE A 154 17.60 3.87 -2.27
CA ILE A 154 16.16 3.90 -2.66
C ILE A 154 15.97 4.59 -4.02
N ALA A 155 16.77 5.61 -4.31
CA ALA A 155 16.75 6.29 -5.61
C ALA A 155 17.04 5.35 -6.79
N GLU A 156 18.02 4.45 -6.64
CA GLU A 156 18.34 3.44 -7.68
C GLU A 156 17.13 2.53 -7.97
N TYR A 157 16.41 2.11 -6.93
CA TYR A 157 15.20 1.31 -7.10
C TYR A 157 14.04 2.11 -7.71
N PHE A 158 13.97 3.42 -7.49
CA PHE A 158 12.99 4.27 -8.18
C PHE A 158 13.29 4.39 -9.66
N ASP A 159 14.57 4.49 -10.04
CA ASP A 159 14.97 4.45 -11.45
C ASP A 159 14.61 3.11 -12.10
N GLU A 160 14.81 1.99 -11.38
CA GLU A 160 14.40 0.66 -11.85
C GLU A 160 12.88 0.52 -12.01
N ILE A 161 12.09 1.06 -11.06
CA ILE A 161 10.62 1.11 -11.18
C ILE A 161 10.21 1.91 -12.42
N ASN A 162 10.80 3.09 -12.64
CA ASN A 162 10.49 3.91 -13.80
C ASN A 162 10.83 3.17 -15.10
N ALA A 163 12.01 2.55 -15.19
CA ALA A 163 12.42 1.78 -16.36
C ALA A 163 11.47 0.61 -16.67
N LEU A 164 11.01 -0.11 -15.64
CA LEU A 164 10.03 -1.20 -15.81
C LEU A 164 8.66 -0.68 -16.28
N VAL A 165 8.19 0.45 -15.73
CA VAL A 165 6.91 1.04 -16.14
C VAL A 165 6.97 1.57 -17.57
N ASP A 166 8.02 2.30 -17.92
CA ASP A 166 8.21 2.93 -19.25
C ASP A 166 8.50 1.89 -20.34
N GLY A 167 9.18 0.80 -19.99
CA GLY A 167 9.53 -0.27 -20.93
C GLY A 167 8.37 -1.21 -21.28
N ALA A 168 7.27 -1.18 -20.52
CA ALA A 168 6.13 -2.05 -20.73
C ALA A 168 5.09 -1.43 -21.68
N ARG A 169 4.62 -2.22 -22.64
CA ARG A 169 3.54 -1.83 -23.57
C ARG A 169 2.17 -2.19 -23.01
N TRP A 170 1.76 -1.48 -21.96
CA TRP A 170 0.62 -1.84 -21.10
C TRP A 170 -0.65 -2.30 -21.84
N PRO A 171 -1.18 -1.57 -22.83
CA PRO A 171 -2.40 -1.99 -23.54
C PRO A 171 -2.24 -3.26 -24.38
N GLU A 172 -1.00 -3.65 -24.72
CA GLU A 172 -0.65 -4.79 -25.58
C GLU A 172 -0.19 -6.01 -24.78
N LEU A 173 -0.06 -5.91 -23.45
CA LEU A 173 0.42 -7.02 -22.63
C LEU A 173 -0.60 -8.16 -22.61
N ASP A 174 -0.15 -9.37 -22.94
CA ASP A 174 -0.90 -10.59 -22.65
C ASP A 174 -0.83 -10.96 -21.16
N HIS A 175 -1.63 -11.94 -20.75
CA HIS A 175 -1.73 -12.39 -19.36
C HIS A 175 -0.37 -12.75 -18.75
N GLY A 176 0.45 -13.49 -19.49
CA GLY A 176 1.76 -13.95 -19.01
C GLY A 176 2.78 -12.82 -18.87
N SER A 177 2.80 -11.90 -19.83
CA SER A 177 3.68 -10.74 -19.85
C SER A 177 3.29 -9.75 -18.76
N LEU A 178 1.99 -9.51 -18.55
CA LEU A 178 1.50 -8.68 -17.47
C LEU A 178 1.83 -9.27 -16.10
N ALA A 179 1.62 -10.57 -15.90
CA ALA A 179 1.98 -11.26 -14.67
C ALA A 179 3.49 -11.12 -14.37
N TYR A 180 4.34 -11.23 -15.40
CA TYR A 180 5.79 -11.04 -15.24
C TYR A 180 6.16 -9.60 -14.88
N VAL A 181 5.61 -8.60 -15.58
CA VAL A 181 5.88 -7.17 -15.31
C VAL A 181 5.45 -6.81 -13.89
N CYS A 182 4.26 -7.22 -13.46
CA CYS A 182 3.77 -7.02 -12.09
C CYS A 182 4.66 -7.71 -11.05
N SER A 183 5.14 -8.93 -11.33
CA SER A 183 6.07 -9.65 -10.46
C SER A 183 7.41 -8.92 -10.30
N ALA A 184 7.96 -8.39 -11.40
CA ALA A 184 9.20 -7.62 -11.39
C ALA A 184 9.03 -6.31 -10.61
N LEU A 185 7.98 -5.55 -10.92
CA LEU A 185 7.68 -4.31 -10.19
C LEU A 185 7.50 -4.56 -8.69
N TYR A 186 6.74 -5.59 -8.30
CA TYR A 186 6.53 -5.86 -6.88
C TYR A 186 7.80 -6.31 -6.17
N ALA A 187 8.63 -7.16 -6.79
CA ALA A 187 9.91 -7.57 -6.21
C ALA A 187 10.84 -6.37 -5.96
N VAL A 188 10.94 -5.45 -6.93
CA VAL A 188 11.73 -4.21 -6.84
C VAL A 188 11.18 -3.31 -5.74
N MET A 189 9.87 -3.05 -5.73
CA MET A 189 9.22 -2.24 -4.69
C MET A 189 9.35 -2.84 -3.29
N ASN A 190 9.20 -4.16 -3.15
CA ASN A 190 9.30 -4.87 -1.89
C ASN A 190 10.73 -4.75 -1.30
N GLN A 191 11.76 -4.89 -2.13
CA GLN A 191 13.15 -4.71 -1.70
C GLN A 191 13.48 -3.25 -1.39
N ALA A 192 13.03 -2.31 -2.21
CA ALA A 192 13.23 -0.87 -1.99
C ALA A 192 12.65 -0.45 -0.63
N HIS A 193 11.43 -0.93 -0.35
CA HIS A 193 10.68 -0.67 0.86
C HIS A 193 10.70 0.82 1.24
N PRO A 194 10.29 1.72 0.34
CA PRO A 194 10.66 3.13 0.40
C PRO A 194 10.02 3.91 1.56
N PHE A 195 8.96 3.39 2.18
CA PHE A 195 8.21 4.07 3.23
C PHE A 195 8.51 3.48 4.60
N ARG A 196 8.17 4.23 5.67
CA ARG A 196 8.32 3.72 7.04
C ARG A 196 7.36 2.56 7.33
N ASP A 197 6.13 2.66 6.83
CA ASP A 197 5.09 1.62 6.93
C ASP A 197 4.21 1.69 5.68
N GLY A 198 3.28 0.76 5.48
CA GLY A 198 2.33 0.80 4.37
C GLY A 198 2.88 0.37 3.01
N ASN A 199 4.13 -0.11 2.93
CA ASN A 199 4.80 -0.49 1.68
C ASN A 199 4.02 -1.52 0.85
N GLY A 200 3.54 -2.59 1.49
CA GLY A 200 2.81 -3.66 0.80
C GLY A 200 1.50 -3.17 0.18
N ARG A 201 0.69 -2.44 0.95
CA ARG A 201 -0.60 -1.86 0.51
C ARG A 201 -0.41 -0.82 -0.59
N ALA A 202 0.54 0.10 -0.44
CA ALA A 202 0.85 1.09 -1.46
C ALA A 202 1.34 0.44 -2.77
N GLY A 203 2.22 -0.57 -2.68
CA GLY A 203 2.71 -1.30 -3.86
C GLY A 203 1.60 -2.06 -4.58
N ARG A 204 0.73 -2.76 -3.83
CA ARG A 204 -0.40 -3.49 -4.42
C ARG A 204 -1.43 -2.58 -5.09
N ALA A 205 -1.78 -1.47 -4.43
CA ALA A 205 -2.67 -0.46 -5.00
C ALA A 205 -2.06 0.18 -6.26
N PHE A 206 -0.77 0.52 -6.23
CA PHE A 206 -0.04 1.04 -7.39
C PHE A 206 -0.09 0.08 -8.59
N LEU A 207 0.08 -1.23 -8.38
CA LEU A 207 -0.07 -2.21 -9.46
C LEU A 207 -1.48 -2.24 -10.05
N CYS A 208 -2.53 -2.23 -9.21
CA CYS A 208 -3.92 -2.15 -9.70
C CYS A 208 -4.14 -0.91 -10.58
N GLU A 209 -3.57 0.23 -10.21
CA GLU A 209 -3.67 1.45 -11.01
C GLU A 209 -2.90 1.35 -12.33
N LEU A 210 -1.75 0.69 -12.35
CA LEU A 210 -0.99 0.46 -13.60
C LEU A 210 -1.76 -0.45 -14.58
N THR A 211 -2.58 -1.39 -14.09
CA THR A 211 -3.32 -2.34 -14.93
C THR A 211 -4.61 -1.78 -15.52
N ARG A 212 -5.03 -0.55 -15.17
CA ARG A 212 -6.34 0.02 -15.59
C ARG A 212 -6.54 0.14 -17.09
N GLU A 213 -5.47 0.34 -17.84
CA GLU A 213 -5.51 0.48 -19.32
C GLU A 213 -5.31 -0.86 -20.04
N THR A 214 -5.20 -1.96 -19.30
CA THR A 214 -4.97 -3.30 -19.85
C THR A 214 -6.30 -4.06 -19.96
N ALA A 215 -6.30 -5.16 -20.73
CA ALA A 215 -7.43 -6.09 -20.79
C ALA A 215 -7.59 -6.96 -19.53
N PHE A 216 -6.87 -6.63 -18.45
CA PHE A 216 -6.81 -7.40 -17.22
C PHE A 216 -6.90 -6.48 -15.99
N HIS A 217 -7.22 -7.09 -14.86
CA HIS A 217 -7.17 -6.47 -13.54
C HIS A 217 -6.50 -7.42 -12.54
N ILE A 218 -6.16 -6.90 -11.36
CA ILE A 218 -5.59 -7.70 -10.28
C ILE A 218 -6.65 -7.96 -9.22
N ASP A 219 -6.95 -9.24 -8.97
CA ASP A 219 -7.76 -9.69 -7.85
C ASP A 219 -6.93 -10.51 -6.86
N TYR A 220 -6.59 -9.89 -5.72
CA TYR A 220 -5.83 -10.52 -4.64
C TYR A 220 -6.61 -11.62 -3.89
N SER A 221 -7.88 -11.88 -4.23
CA SER A 221 -8.63 -13.04 -3.68
C SER A 221 -8.04 -14.40 -4.12
N HIS A 222 -7.25 -14.42 -5.20
CA HIS A 222 -6.62 -15.61 -5.77
C HIS A 222 -5.25 -15.96 -5.17
N THR A 223 -4.91 -15.41 -4.00
CA THR A 223 -3.72 -15.79 -3.23
C THR A 223 -3.98 -15.61 -1.75
N ASP A 224 -3.19 -16.26 -0.92
CA ASP A 224 -3.25 -16.08 0.53
C ASP A 224 -2.03 -15.34 1.10
N ARG A 225 -2.14 -14.99 2.37
CA ARG A 225 -1.08 -14.29 3.10
C ARG A 225 0.20 -15.12 3.20
N ALA A 226 0.10 -16.43 3.37
CA ALA A 226 1.26 -17.29 3.53
C ALA A 226 2.08 -17.35 2.25
N GLU A 227 1.42 -17.54 1.10
CA GLU A 227 2.04 -17.49 -0.23
C GLU A 227 2.67 -16.12 -0.49
N TRP A 228 1.94 -15.03 -0.23
CA TRP A 228 2.44 -13.67 -0.45
C TRP A 228 3.68 -13.37 0.39
N VAL A 229 3.67 -13.76 1.66
CA VAL A 229 4.80 -13.58 2.57
C VAL A 229 5.99 -14.43 2.14
N ALA A 230 5.77 -15.68 1.75
CA ALA A 230 6.83 -16.56 1.25
C ALA A 230 7.50 -15.96 -0.01
N ALA A 231 6.70 -15.56 -1.00
CA ALA A 231 7.22 -14.92 -2.20
C ALA A 231 7.94 -13.59 -1.91
N SER A 232 7.44 -12.81 -0.95
CA SER A 232 8.10 -11.58 -0.51
C SER A 232 9.50 -11.84 0.07
N ILE A 233 9.66 -12.91 0.85
CA ILE A 233 10.95 -13.31 1.42
C ILE A 233 11.87 -13.83 0.32
N ASP A 234 11.39 -14.74 -0.52
CA ASP A 234 12.19 -15.40 -1.56
C ASP A 234 12.58 -14.45 -2.71
N SER A 235 11.83 -13.35 -2.89
CA SER A 235 12.15 -12.32 -3.88
C SER A 235 13.38 -11.48 -3.50
N ALA A 236 13.75 -11.47 -2.20
CA ALA A 236 14.86 -10.67 -1.72
C ALA A 236 16.20 -11.15 -2.31
N PRO A 237 17.11 -10.23 -2.63
CA PRO A 237 18.40 -10.60 -3.18
C PRO A 237 19.25 -11.34 -2.12
N MET A 238 19.99 -12.37 -2.56
CA MET A 238 20.90 -13.12 -1.67
C MET A 238 21.99 -12.23 -1.03
N ARG A 239 22.33 -11.11 -1.67
CA ARG A 239 23.31 -10.12 -1.19
C ARG A 239 22.65 -8.75 -1.15
N SER A 240 23.10 -7.88 -0.23
CA SER A 240 22.55 -6.54 -0.07
C SER A 240 22.67 -5.64 -1.31
N ASN A 241 23.55 -5.97 -2.26
CA ASN A 241 23.74 -5.31 -3.54
C ASN A 241 23.19 -6.09 -4.75
N GLY A 242 22.50 -7.22 -4.50
CA GLY A 242 21.90 -8.03 -5.57
C GLY A 242 20.57 -7.46 -6.07
N THR A 243 20.13 -8.01 -7.20
CA THR A 243 18.84 -7.68 -7.81
C THR A 243 17.73 -8.57 -7.21
N PRO A 244 16.56 -8.00 -6.87
CA PRO A 244 15.40 -8.78 -6.47
C PRO A 244 14.97 -9.76 -7.57
N SER A 245 14.44 -10.91 -7.19
CA SER A 245 13.97 -11.92 -8.13
C SER A 245 12.44 -11.83 -8.29
N PRO A 246 11.92 -11.69 -9.52
CA PRO A 246 10.47 -11.76 -9.77
C PRO A 246 9.92 -13.19 -9.68
N ARG A 247 10.78 -14.21 -9.75
CA ARG A 247 10.37 -15.62 -9.91
C ARG A 247 9.40 -16.13 -8.84
N PRO A 248 9.57 -15.81 -7.54
CA PRO A 248 8.64 -16.26 -6.50
C PRO A 248 7.25 -15.67 -6.63
N PHE A 249 7.14 -14.47 -7.20
CA PHE A 249 5.85 -13.78 -7.41
C PHE A 249 5.15 -14.21 -8.70
N LEU A 250 5.86 -14.75 -9.69
CA LEU A 250 5.29 -15.12 -10.98
C LEU A 250 4.07 -16.07 -10.90
N PRO A 251 4.09 -17.19 -10.13
CA PRO A 251 2.90 -18.04 -10.01
C PRO A 251 1.72 -17.30 -9.35
N ILE A 252 2.01 -16.43 -8.37
CA ILE A 252 0.99 -15.63 -7.69
C ILE A 252 0.36 -14.63 -8.66
N PHE A 253 1.16 -13.86 -9.41
CA PHE A 253 0.61 -12.90 -10.37
C PHE A 253 -0.10 -13.57 -11.55
N ARG A 254 0.28 -14.78 -11.94
CA ARG A 254 -0.53 -15.57 -12.89
C ARG A 254 -1.90 -15.92 -12.33
N ALA A 255 -2.03 -16.11 -11.02
CA ALA A 255 -3.29 -16.40 -10.37
C ALA A 255 -4.12 -15.14 -10.10
N VAL A 256 -3.50 -14.02 -9.69
CA VAL A 256 -4.24 -12.80 -9.35
C VAL A 256 -4.56 -11.90 -10.55
N VAL A 257 -3.83 -12.02 -11.66
CA VAL A 257 -4.17 -11.29 -12.91
C VAL A 257 -5.35 -12.01 -13.57
N GLN A 258 -6.48 -11.32 -13.65
CA GLN A 258 -7.74 -11.81 -14.20
C GLN A 258 -8.16 -10.97 -15.41
N PRO A 259 -8.82 -11.55 -16.42
CA PRO A 259 -9.40 -10.76 -17.52
C PRO A 259 -10.37 -9.70 -17.00
N SER A 260 -10.35 -8.52 -17.60
CA SER A 260 -11.39 -7.51 -17.39
C SER A 260 -12.62 -7.88 -18.23
N ASP A 261 -13.79 -7.95 -17.60
CA ASP A 261 -15.08 -8.15 -18.27
C ASP A 261 -15.47 -6.93 -19.15
#